data_AF-A0A4Q9DJ72-F1
#
_entry.id   AF-A0A4Q9DJ72-F1
#
_cell.length_a   1.000
_cell.length_b   1.000
_cell.length_c   1.000
_cell.angle_alpha   90.00
_cell.angle_beta   90.00
_cell.angle_gamma   90.00
#
_symmetry.space_group_name_H-M   'P 1'
#
loop_
_entity.id
_entity.type
_entity.pdbx_description
1 polymer ?
#
loop_
_entity_poly.entity_id
_entity_poly.type
_entity_poly.pdbx_seq_one_letter_code
_entity_poly.pdbx_strand_id
1 'polypeptide(L)'
;MKCPSLYHFYRAYYGGAGQGKAHFARAIIEAGKQLERIFETHDWEGYHRYASQQYALSLTKGFLRKFYELAEQHYGEELFDELQWLNNRIILPKEALGKAEVYIPFSFCFAAKEKRFIFMEYGKLDDAEKWLPIFKTLVESFVVGASLPEAEMVTYWDLMKGTTIELSYPDSFLAPRERVLQTARRLAEQAKKGRR
;
A
#
# COMPACT_ATOMS: atom_id res chain seq x y z
N MET A 1 -7.37 -10.67 14.05
CA MET A 1 -6.96 -11.40 12.82
C MET A 1 -6.22 -10.44 11.91
N LYS A 2 -5.22 -10.89 11.14
CA LYS A 2 -4.43 -10.01 10.26
C LYS A 2 -4.77 -10.27 8.80
N CYS A 3 -5.28 -9.26 8.10
CA CYS A 3 -5.27 -9.22 6.64
C CYS A 3 -3.81 -9.03 6.18
N PRO A 4 -3.33 -9.70 5.13
CA PRO A 4 -1.92 -9.59 4.72
C PRO A 4 -1.51 -8.17 4.32
N SER A 5 -2.38 -7.44 3.62
CA SER A 5 -2.15 -6.06 3.17
C SER A 5 -3.45 -5.43 2.65
N LEU A 6 -3.42 -4.12 2.47
CA LEU A 6 -4.49 -3.37 1.78
C LEU A 6 -4.75 -3.86 0.35
N TYR A 7 -3.70 -4.22 -0.39
CA TYR A 7 -3.85 -4.85 -1.72
C TYR A 7 -4.67 -6.15 -1.67
N HIS A 8 -4.44 -7.00 -0.66
CA HIS A 8 -5.22 -8.24 -0.50
C HIS A 8 -6.70 -7.93 -0.24
N PHE A 9 -6.99 -6.85 0.48
CA PHE A 9 -8.35 -6.39 0.70
C PHE A 9 -9.02 -5.92 -0.60
N TYR A 10 -8.35 -5.11 -1.42
CA TYR A 10 -8.88 -4.66 -2.72
C TYR A 10 -9.20 -5.84 -3.65
N ARG A 11 -8.29 -6.81 -3.73
CA ARG A 11 -8.49 -8.03 -4.52
C ARG A 11 -9.75 -8.79 -4.08
N ALA A 12 -9.94 -8.93 -2.77
CA ALA A 12 -11.16 -9.51 -2.24
C ALA A 12 -12.38 -8.68 -2.65
N TYR A 13 -12.37 -7.36 -2.46
CA TYR A 13 -13.51 -6.48 -2.77
C TYR A 13 -14.04 -6.63 -4.21
N TYR A 14 -13.16 -6.88 -5.18
CA TYR A 14 -13.51 -7.11 -6.59
C TYR A 14 -13.73 -8.59 -6.97
N GLY A 15 -13.75 -9.51 -6.01
CA GLY A 15 -13.96 -10.94 -6.26
C GLY A 15 -12.78 -11.62 -6.97
N GLY A 16 -11.61 -10.97 -7.00
CA GLY A 16 -10.43 -11.49 -7.66
C GLY A 16 -9.83 -12.67 -6.90
N ALA A 17 -10.06 -13.90 -7.39
CA ALA A 17 -9.25 -15.05 -7.00
C ALA A 17 -7.80 -14.75 -7.41
N GLY A 18 -6.88 -14.69 -6.44
CA GLY A 18 -5.50 -14.31 -6.69
C GLY A 18 -4.54 -15.33 -6.12
N GLN A 19 -4.30 -16.41 -6.84
CA GLN A 19 -3.00 -17.07 -6.79
C GLN A 19 -2.00 -16.13 -7.47
N GLY A 20 -1.52 -15.12 -6.75
CA GLY A 20 -0.28 -14.47 -7.17
C GLY A 20 0.85 -15.51 -7.09
N LYS A 21 1.73 -15.56 -8.09
CA LYS A 21 2.93 -16.42 -8.01
C LYS A 21 3.66 -16.03 -6.71
N ALA A 22 3.92 -16.98 -5.82
CA ALA A 22 4.48 -16.71 -4.48
C ALA A 22 5.76 -15.85 -4.52
N HIS A 23 6.57 -16.03 -5.57
CA HIS A 23 7.76 -15.21 -5.83
C HIS A 23 7.46 -13.71 -6.03
N PHE A 24 6.34 -13.37 -6.66
CA PHE A 24 5.92 -11.98 -6.88
C PHE A 24 5.50 -11.33 -5.56
N ALA A 25 4.68 -12.02 -4.78
CA ALA A 25 4.27 -11.55 -3.44
C ALA A 25 5.49 -11.35 -2.52
N ARG A 26 6.45 -12.28 -2.57
CA ARG A 26 7.72 -12.16 -1.84
C ARG A 26 8.52 -10.93 -2.28
N ALA A 27 8.58 -10.66 -3.59
CA ALA A 27 9.29 -9.50 -4.12
C ALA A 27 8.67 -8.16 -3.66
N ILE A 28 7.34 -8.07 -3.59
CA ILE A 28 6.62 -6.90 -3.07
C ILE A 28 6.94 -6.68 -1.60
N ILE A 29 6.83 -7.73 -0.78
CA ILE A 29 7.13 -7.66 0.66
C ILE A 29 8.58 -7.21 0.88
N GLU A 30 9.52 -7.77 0.11
CA GLU A 30 10.92 -7.39 0.20
C GLU A 30 11.15 -5.94 -0.24
N ALA A 31 10.49 -5.47 -1.30
CA ALA A 31 10.58 -4.08 -1.74
C ALA A 31 10.11 -3.12 -0.64
N GLY A 32 8.96 -3.38 -0.02
CA GLY A 32 8.45 -2.57 1.09
C GLY A 32 9.44 -2.47 2.27
N LYS A 33 10.07 -3.59 2.64
CA LYS A 33 11.10 -3.60 3.71
C LYS A 33 12.34 -2.80 3.35
N GLN A 34 12.80 -2.91 2.11
CA GLN A 34 13.97 -2.15 1.68
C GLN A 34 13.66 -0.65 1.64
N LEU A 35 12.48 -0.25 1.16
CA LEU A 35 12.03 1.15 1.18
C LEU A 35 11.93 1.68 2.60
N GLU A 36 11.27 0.96 3.51
CA GLU A 36 11.19 1.32 4.92
C GLU A 36 12.59 1.57 5.51
N ARG A 37 13.53 0.64 5.30
CA ARG A 37 14.90 0.78 5.76
C ARG A 37 15.60 2.00 5.16
N ILE A 38 15.45 2.23 3.85
CA ILE A 38 16.06 3.35 3.13
C ILE A 38 15.61 4.69 3.72
N PHE A 39 14.31 4.83 3.98
CA PHE A 39 13.72 6.02 4.60
C PHE A 39 14.04 6.13 6.09
N GLU A 40 14.24 5.04 6.82
CA GLU A 40 14.70 5.11 8.22
C GLU A 40 16.17 5.57 8.33
N THR A 41 17.01 5.20 7.36
CA THR A 41 18.44 5.51 7.38
C THR A 41 18.85 6.71 6.53
N HIS A 42 17.91 7.33 5.82
CA HIS A 42 18.17 8.36 4.79
C HIS A 42 19.29 7.94 3.84
N ASP A 43 19.29 6.67 3.42
CA ASP A 43 20.38 6.07 2.64
C ASP A 43 20.03 6.06 1.14
N TRP A 44 20.44 7.11 0.44
CA TRP A 44 20.32 7.21 -1.03
C TRP A 44 20.97 6.02 -1.76
N GLU A 45 22.04 5.46 -1.18
CA GLU A 45 22.75 4.31 -1.75
C GLU A 45 22.10 2.96 -1.36
N GLY A 46 21.01 2.97 -0.60
CA GLY A 46 20.39 1.76 -0.08
C GLY A 46 19.87 0.85 -1.19
N TYR A 47 19.44 1.42 -2.33
CA TYR A 47 19.16 0.64 -3.54
C TYR A 47 20.41 -0.08 -4.08
N HIS A 48 21.52 0.63 -4.29
CA HIS A 48 22.77 0.05 -4.80
C HIS A 48 23.31 -1.04 -3.85
N ARG A 49 23.20 -0.79 -2.55
CA ARG A 49 23.54 -1.75 -1.50
C ARG A 49 22.68 -3.01 -1.57
N TYR A 50 21.37 -2.91 -1.74
CA TYR A 50 20.52 -4.09 -1.93
C TYR A 50 20.82 -4.78 -3.27
N ALA A 51 20.98 -4.01 -4.35
CA ALA A 51 21.23 -4.53 -5.68
C ALA A 51 22.53 -5.36 -5.79
N SER A 52 23.53 -5.06 -4.96
CA SER A 52 24.80 -5.80 -4.88
C SER A 52 24.77 -7.06 -4.00
N GLN A 53 23.68 -7.31 -3.25
CA GLN A 53 23.59 -8.51 -2.41
C GLN A 53 23.47 -9.80 -3.24
N GLN A 54 24.14 -10.85 -2.78
CA GLN A 54 24.19 -12.17 -3.42
C GLN A 54 22.80 -12.79 -3.67
N TYR A 55 21.84 -12.52 -2.77
CA TYR A 55 20.50 -13.12 -2.81
C TYR A 55 19.38 -12.11 -3.08
N ALA A 56 19.72 -10.91 -3.59
CA ALA A 56 18.71 -9.92 -3.88
C ALA A 56 17.80 -10.35 -5.04
N LEU A 57 16.49 -10.27 -4.79
CA LEU A 57 15.46 -10.70 -5.73
C LEU A 57 15.42 -9.77 -6.94
N SER A 58 15.51 -10.33 -8.15
CA SER A 58 15.53 -9.57 -9.41
C SER A 58 14.32 -8.63 -9.56
N LEU A 59 13.11 -9.12 -9.24
CA LEU A 59 11.90 -8.29 -9.26
C LEU A 59 11.96 -7.14 -8.27
N THR A 60 12.44 -7.38 -7.05
CA THR A 60 12.61 -6.32 -6.05
C THR A 60 13.63 -5.28 -6.52
N LYS A 61 14.74 -5.68 -7.15
CA LYS A 61 15.69 -4.73 -7.76
C LYS A 61 15.01 -3.86 -8.81
N GLY A 62 14.15 -4.47 -9.64
CA GLY A 62 13.34 -3.74 -10.63
C GLY A 62 12.42 -2.70 -9.99
N PHE A 63 11.67 -3.10 -8.95
CA PHE A 63 10.78 -2.20 -8.21
C PHE A 63 11.51 -1.04 -7.56
N LEU A 64 12.62 -1.32 -6.87
CA LEU A 64 13.41 -0.28 -6.22
C LEU A 64 14.02 0.65 -7.26
N ARG A 65 14.57 0.14 -8.37
CA ARG A 65 15.08 0.99 -9.44
C ARG A 65 13.99 1.94 -9.96
N LYS A 66 12.78 1.43 -10.23
CA LYS A 66 11.66 2.26 -10.68
C LYS A 66 11.20 3.27 -9.63
N PHE A 67 11.24 2.91 -8.35
CA PHE A 67 10.99 3.85 -7.27
C PHE A 67 11.99 5.00 -7.30
N TYR A 68 13.28 4.72 -7.42
CA TYR A 68 14.32 5.76 -7.46
C TYR A 68 14.23 6.63 -8.71
N GLU A 69 13.96 6.05 -9.88
CA GLU A 69 13.72 6.82 -11.11
C GLU A 69 12.57 7.83 -10.93
N LEU A 70 11.45 7.41 -10.32
CA LEU A 70 10.32 8.31 -10.02
C LEU A 70 10.68 9.32 -8.92
N ALA A 71 11.34 8.88 -7.86
CA ALA A 71 11.74 9.74 -6.75
C ALA A 71 12.69 10.85 -7.20
N GLU A 72 13.70 10.53 -8.01
CA GLU A 72 14.63 11.49 -8.60
C GLU A 72 13.90 12.48 -9.52
N GLN A 73 12.96 11.99 -10.35
CA GLN A 73 12.18 12.85 -11.23
C GLN A 73 11.32 13.88 -10.47
N HIS A 74 10.74 13.49 -9.34
CA HIS A 74 9.79 14.32 -8.59
C HIS A 74 10.43 15.16 -7.49
N TYR A 75 11.47 14.63 -6.83
CA TYR A 75 12.03 15.20 -5.60
C TYR A 75 13.54 15.46 -5.67
N GLY A 76 14.25 14.86 -6.64
CA GLY A 76 15.70 15.03 -6.77
C GLY A 76 16.43 14.73 -5.47
N GLU A 77 17.45 15.53 -5.13
CA GLU A 77 18.28 15.37 -3.94
C GLU A 77 17.51 15.56 -2.62
N GLU A 78 16.36 16.24 -2.64
CA GLU A 78 15.55 16.59 -1.45
C GLU A 78 14.59 15.47 -1.03
N LEU A 79 14.64 14.27 -1.66
CA LEU A 79 13.71 13.16 -1.40
C LEU A 79 13.40 12.90 0.08
N PHE A 80 14.42 12.81 0.92
CA PHE A 80 14.24 12.48 2.34
C PHE A 80 13.76 13.65 3.19
N ASP A 81 13.93 14.88 2.71
CA ASP A 81 13.39 16.08 3.34
C ASP A 81 11.92 16.29 2.94
N GLU A 82 11.53 15.82 1.75
CA GLU A 82 10.18 15.99 1.19
C GLU A 82 9.24 14.84 1.49
N LEU A 83 9.73 13.60 1.45
CA LEU A 83 8.94 12.38 1.61
C LEU A 83 9.23 11.68 2.93
N GLN A 84 8.15 11.27 3.59
CA GLN A 84 8.19 10.41 4.76
C GLN A 84 7.59 9.06 4.43
N TRP A 85 8.28 7.96 4.77
CA TRP A 85 7.69 6.62 4.71
C TRP A 85 6.85 6.36 5.96
N LEU A 86 5.56 6.11 5.77
CA LEU A 86 4.62 5.86 6.86
C LEU A 86 4.04 4.46 6.77
N ASN A 87 4.07 3.75 7.90
CA ASN A 87 3.40 2.47 8.09
C ASN A 87 2.20 2.65 9.00
N ASN A 88 1.05 2.12 8.60
CA ASN A 88 -0.18 2.24 9.38
C ASN A 88 -1.06 0.99 9.21
N ARG A 89 -2.19 0.97 9.93
CA ARG A 89 -3.16 -0.12 9.85
C ARG A 89 -4.58 0.39 10.05
N ILE A 90 -5.51 -0.25 9.37
CA ILE A 90 -6.95 -0.06 9.56
C ILE A 90 -7.44 -1.18 10.48
N ILE A 91 -8.19 -0.83 11.51
CA ILE A 91 -8.70 -1.73 12.54
C ILE A 91 -10.20 -1.85 12.36
N LEU A 92 -10.65 -3.02 11.89
CA LEU A 92 -12.06 -3.32 11.72
C LEU A 92 -12.54 -4.05 12.98
N PRO A 93 -13.40 -3.41 13.79
CA PRO A 93 -13.75 -3.91 15.11
C PRO A 93 -14.63 -5.15 15.03
N LYS A 94 -14.57 -5.99 16.08
CA LYS A 94 -15.32 -7.25 16.16
C LYS A 94 -16.82 -7.01 16.01
N GLU A 95 -17.33 -5.90 16.53
CA GLU A 95 -18.74 -5.51 16.53
C GLU A 95 -19.25 -5.33 15.09
N ALA A 96 -18.43 -4.78 14.20
CA ALA A 96 -18.77 -4.61 12.79
C ALA A 96 -18.71 -5.93 12.00
N LEU A 97 -17.84 -6.85 12.43
CA LEU A 97 -17.56 -8.12 11.74
C LEU A 97 -18.32 -9.32 12.32
N GLY A 98 -18.90 -9.18 13.51
CA GLY A 98 -19.66 -10.19 14.26
C GLY A 98 -18.83 -11.32 14.88
N LYS A 99 -17.51 -11.39 14.63
CA LYS A 99 -16.70 -12.59 14.96
C LYS A 99 -15.33 -12.26 15.53
N ALA A 100 -14.52 -11.51 14.80
CA ALA A 100 -13.16 -11.15 15.22
C ALA A 100 -12.77 -9.78 14.66
N GLU A 101 -11.87 -9.09 15.36
CA GLU A 101 -11.22 -7.89 14.85
C GLU A 101 -10.30 -8.24 13.67
N VAL A 102 -10.24 -7.38 12.65
CA VAL A 102 -9.35 -7.52 11.49
C VAL A 102 -8.45 -6.30 11.37
N TYR A 103 -7.14 -6.53 11.29
CA TYR A 103 -6.14 -5.49 11.00
C TYR A 103 -5.72 -5.55 9.54
N ILE A 104 -5.78 -4.43 8.84
CA ILE A 104 -5.31 -4.28 7.45
C ILE A 104 -4.09 -3.36 7.46
N PRO A 105 -2.86 -3.89 7.34
CA PRO A 105 -1.67 -3.06 7.27
C PRO A 105 -1.55 -2.40 5.90
N PHE A 106 -1.01 -1.19 5.87
CA PHE A 106 -0.68 -0.44 4.67
C PHE A 106 0.51 0.48 4.92
N SER A 107 1.24 0.78 3.84
CA SER A 107 2.39 1.67 3.86
C SER A 107 2.32 2.59 2.65
N PHE A 108 2.82 3.82 2.81
CA PHE A 108 2.77 4.85 1.79
C PHE A 108 3.84 5.91 2.06
N CYS A 109 4.25 6.67 1.05
CA CYS A 109 4.99 7.91 1.28
C CYS A 109 4.02 9.07 1.50
N PHE A 110 4.39 10.02 2.35
CA PHE A 110 3.67 11.27 2.51
C PHE A 110 4.58 12.44 2.14
N ALA A 111 4.17 13.22 1.14
CA ALA A 111 4.81 14.47 0.77
C ALA A 111 4.14 15.61 1.53
N ALA A 112 4.77 16.10 2.61
CA ALA A 112 4.12 17.02 3.53
C ALA A 112 3.82 18.39 2.91
N LYS A 113 4.76 18.93 2.11
CA LYS A 113 4.59 20.22 1.42
C LYS A 113 3.42 20.21 0.43
N GLU A 114 3.21 19.07 -0.23
CA GLU A 114 2.17 18.89 -1.25
C GLU A 114 0.87 18.31 -0.70
N LYS A 115 0.82 17.98 0.60
CA LYS A 115 -0.27 17.20 1.23
C LYS A 115 -0.69 15.99 0.37
N ARG A 116 0.29 15.19 -0.06
CA ARG A 116 0.08 14.10 -1.02
C ARG A 116 0.39 12.75 -0.40
N PHE A 117 -0.55 11.81 -0.50
CA PHE A 117 -0.25 10.39 -0.28
C PHE A 117 0.31 9.76 -1.55
N ILE A 118 1.37 8.97 -1.43
CA ILE A 118 1.96 8.23 -2.55
C ILE A 118 1.96 6.73 -2.24
N PHE A 119 1.14 5.97 -2.95
CA PHE A 119 1.04 4.52 -2.79
C PHE A 119 1.92 3.80 -3.81
N MET A 120 2.65 2.80 -3.33
CA MET A 120 3.50 1.95 -4.17
C MET A 120 2.70 0.81 -4.77
N GLU A 121 2.66 0.77 -6.11
CA GLU A 121 1.90 -0.22 -6.86
C GLU A 121 2.80 -1.07 -7.74
N TYR A 122 2.47 -2.35 -7.84
CA TYR A 122 3.37 -3.36 -8.41
C TYR A 122 2.73 -4.03 -9.63
N GLY A 123 2.24 -3.23 -10.59
CA GLY A 123 1.79 -3.73 -11.91
C GLY A 123 0.30 -3.90 -12.12
N LYS A 124 -0.55 -3.13 -11.42
CA LYS A 124 -2.01 -3.04 -11.68
C LYS A 124 -2.57 -1.62 -11.48
N LEU A 125 -1.95 -0.60 -12.07
CA LEU A 125 -2.51 0.76 -12.05
C LEU A 125 -3.90 0.89 -12.69
N ASP A 126 -4.28 -0.03 -13.58
CA ASP A 126 -5.54 0.05 -14.33
C ASP A 126 -6.79 0.04 -13.39
N ASP A 127 -6.61 -0.23 -12.09
CA ASP A 127 -7.64 -0.18 -11.05
C ASP A 127 -7.38 0.89 -9.96
N ALA A 128 -6.39 1.78 -10.09
CA ALA A 128 -6.01 2.75 -9.06
C ALA A 128 -7.18 3.69 -8.67
N GLU A 129 -7.93 4.18 -9.66
CA GLU A 129 -9.16 4.97 -9.46
C GLU A 129 -10.24 4.22 -8.66
N LYS A 130 -10.21 2.88 -8.71
CA LYS A 130 -11.17 2.04 -8.00
C LYS A 130 -10.75 1.79 -6.55
N TRP A 131 -9.47 1.94 -6.23
CA TRP A 131 -8.93 1.68 -4.89
C TRP A 131 -9.14 2.86 -3.95
N LEU A 132 -8.99 4.08 -4.44
CA LEU A 132 -9.12 5.27 -3.60
C LEU A 132 -10.47 5.37 -2.88
N PRO A 133 -11.63 5.14 -3.53
CA PRO A 133 -12.92 5.10 -2.84
C PRO A 133 -13.00 4.08 -1.71
N ILE A 134 -12.36 2.91 -1.88
CA ILE A 134 -12.33 1.86 -0.86
C ILE A 134 -11.44 2.30 0.30
N PHE A 135 -10.26 2.85 0.00
CA PHE A 135 -9.35 3.39 1.01
C PHE A 135 -10.03 4.47 1.86
N LYS A 136 -10.63 5.49 1.23
CA LYS A 136 -11.38 6.56 1.91
C LYS A 136 -12.47 5.99 2.81
N THR A 137 -13.28 5.07 2.28
CA THR A 137 -14.32 4.42 3.08
C THR A 137 -13.73 3.69 4.28
N LEU A 138 -12.60 2.99 4.12
CA LEU A 138 -11.96 2.28 5.22
C LEU A 138 -11.43 3.23 6.30
N VAL A 139 -10.80 4.33 5.93
CA VAL A 139 -10.23 5.28 6.90
C VAL A 139 -11.29 6.16 7.57
N GLU A 140 -12.38 6.48 6.88
CA GLU A 140 -13.48 7.28 7.43
C GLU A 140 -14.46 6.43 8.26
N SER A 141 -14.65 5.16 7.91
CA SER A 141 -15.63 4.29 8.59
C SER A 141 -15.06 3.48 9.75
N PHE A 142 -13.74 3.40 9.91
CA PHE A 142 -13.09 2.53 10.89
C PHE A 142 -11.92 3.20 11.59
N VAL A 143 -11.44 2.57 12.65
CA VAL A 143 -10.31 3.09 13.45
C VAL A 143 -9.02 2.91 12.65
N VAL A 144 -8.23 3.98 12.54
CA VAL A 144 -6.88 3.93 11.99
C VAL A 144 -5.88 3.89 13.16
N GLY A 145 -4.84 3.06 13.04
CA GLY A 145 -3.88 2.81 14.12
C GLY A 145 -3.11 4.06 14.56
N ALA A 146 -2.74 4.89 13.61
CA ALA A 146 -2.24 6.25 13.83
C ALA A 146 -3.07 7.23 12.98
N SER A 147 -3.26 8.46 13.45
CA SER A 147 -3.93 9.50 12.67
C SER A 147 -3.21 9.72 11.35
N LEU A 148 -3.96 9.79 10.26
CA LEU A 148 -3.41 10.15 8.96
C LEU A 148 -3.29 11.68 8.85
N PRO A 149 -2.21 12.19 8.25
CA PRO A 149 -2.13 13.62 7.97
C PRO A 149 -3.17 14.01 6.92
N GLU A 150 -3.53 15.29 6.87
CA GLU A 150 -4.43 15.81 5.85
C GLU A 150 -3.81 15.65 4.46
N ALA A 151 -4.59 15.19 3.48
CA ALA A 151 -4.17 15.04 2.10
C ALA A 151 -5.15 15.72 1.13
N GLU A 152 -4.61 16.40 0.14
CA GLU A 152 -5.35 16.99 -0.98
C GLU A 152 -5.23 16.10 -2.23
N MET A 153 -4.16 15.33 -2.34
CA MET A 153 -3.90 14.46 -3.50
C MET A 153 -3.49 13.05 -3.08
N VAL A 154 -3.80 12.10 -3.96
CA VAL A 154 -3.26 10.75 -3.91
C VAL A 154 -2.63 10.42 -5.24
N THR A 155 -1.38 9.97 -5.19
CA THR A 155 -0.66 9.49 -6.36
C THR A 155 -0.34 8.01 -6.18
N TYR A 156 -0.53 7.21 -7.22
CA TYR A 156 -0.11 5.82 -7.26
C TYR A 156 1.12 5.71 -8.16
N TRP A 157 2.20 5.15 -7.65
CA TRP A 157 3.44 4.91 -8.39
C TRP A 157 3.50 3.46 -8.84
N ASP A 158 3.47 3.22 -10.15
CA ASP A 158 3.66 1.88 -10.72
C ASP A 158 5.12 1.55 -10.84
N LEU A 159 5.60 0.72 -9.93
CA LEU A 159 6.97 0.27 -9.88
C LEU A 159 7.28 -0.83 -10.91
N MET A 160 6.28 -1.32 -11.67
CA MET A 160 6.52 -2.15 -12.85
C MET A 160 6.75 -1.30 -14.10
N LYS A 161 5.94 -0.26 -14.31
CA LYS A 161 5.96 0.56 -15.53
C LYS A 161 6.80 1.84 -15.40
N GLY A 162 7.04 2.33 -14.19
CA GLY A 162 7.64 3.65 -13.95
C GLY A 162 6.69 4.79 -14.31
N THR A 163 5.39 4.62 -14.06
CA THR A 163 4.35 5.61 -14.39
C THR A 163 3.56 5.99 -13.14
N THR A 164 2.92 7.15 -13.16
CA THR A 164 2.11 7.65 -12.05
C THR A 164 0.66 7.87 -12.47
N ILE A 165 -0.27 7.76 -11.51
CA ILE A 165 -1.66 8.23 -11.65
C ILE A 165 -1.96 9.11 -10.44
N GLU A 166 -2.41 10.33 -10.70
CA GLU A 166 -2.78 11.30 -9.67
C GLU A 166 -4.30 11.44 -9.60
N LEU A 167 -4.83 11.50 -8.38
CA LEU A 167 -6.25 11.64 -8.11
C LEU A 167 -6.46 12.67 -7.00
N SER A 168 -7.53 13.45 -7.11
CA SER A 168 -8.01 14.29 -6.01
C SER A 168 -8.46 13.42 -4.83
N TYR A 169 -7.89 13.67 -3.65
CA TYR A 169 -8.34 13.02 -2.43
C TYR A 169 -9.73 13.49 -1.97
N PRO A 170 -10.01 14.81 -1.82
CA PRO A 170 -11.29 15.27 -1.33
C PRO A 170 -12.45 14.91 -2.27
N ASP A 171 -12.24 15.01 -3.59
CA ASP A 171 -13.31 14.80 -4.59
C ASP A 171 -13.62 13.33 -4.87
N SER A 172 -12.78 12.41 -4.38
CA SER A 172 -13.03 10.98 -4.57
C SER A 172 -14.26 10.54 -3.78
N PHE A 173 -15.20 9.87 -4.46
CA PHE A 173 -16.39 9.31 -3.84
C PHE A 173 -16.06 8.17 -2.86
N LEU A 174 -16.99 7.84 -1.97
CA LEU A 174 -16.87 6.70 -1.06
C LEU A 174 -17.43 5.43 -1.70
N ALA A 175 -16.70 4.33 -1.56
CA ALA A 175 -17.25 3.00 -1.83
C ALA A 175 -18.40 2.67 -0.86
N PRO A 176 -19.41 1.87 -1.26
CA PRO A 176 -20.48 1.47 -0.35
C PRO A 176 -19.94 0.74 0.89
N ARG A 177 -20.15 1.35 2.08
CA ARG A 177 -19.67 0.83 3.37
C ARG A 177 -20.06 -0.62 3.61
N GLU A 178 -21.30 -1.01 3.29
CA GLU A 178 -21.76 -2.39 3.45
C GLU A 178 -20.97 -3.38 2.59
N ARG A 179 -20.55 -2.99 1.38
CA ARG A 179 -19.73 -3.85 0.52
C ARG A 179 -18.31 -4.02 1.08
N VAL A 180 -17.76 -2.96 1.69
CA VAL A 180 -16.47 -3.02 2.42
C VAL A 180 -16.59 -3.96 3.62
N LEU A 181 -17.66 -3.86 4.40
CA LEU A 181 -17.94 -4.75 5.54
C LEU A 181 -18.12 -6.21 5.11
N GLN A 182 -18.88 -6.47 4.05
CA GLN A 182 -19.05 -7.82 3.50
C GLN A 182 -17.71 -8.42 3.06
N THR A 183 -16.85 -7.63 2.44
CA THR A 183 -15.50 -8.05 2.04
C THR A 183 -14.67 -8.43 3.25
N ALA A 184 -14.66 -7.59 4.29
CA ALA A 184 -13.96 -7.86 5.54
C ALA A 184 -14.47 -9.13 6.24
N ARG A 185 -15.79 -9.29 6.35
CA ARG A 185 -16.43 -10.49 6.93
C ARG A 185 -16.03 -11.75 6.17
N ARG A 186 -16.01 -11.72 4.84
CA ARG A 186 -15.60 -12.87 4.02
C ARG A 186 -14.13 -13.23 4.22
N LEU A 187 -13.23 -12.23 4.27
CA LEU A 187 -11.81 -12.47 4.56
C LEU A 187 -11.62 -13.09 5.95
N ALA A 188 -12.39 -12.63 6.93
CA ALA A 188 -12.36 -13.20 8.28
C ALA A 188 -12.78 -14.69 8.31
N GLU A 189 -13.80 -15.06 7.54
CA GLU A 189 -14.23 -16.46 7.42
C GLU A 189 -13.19 -17.37 6.75
N GLN A 190 -12.55 -16.90 5.67
CA GLN A 190 -11.58 -17.69 4.91
C GLN A 190 -10.34 -18.02 5.74
N ALA A 191 -9.83 -17.07 6.51
CA ALA A 191 -8.66 -17.28 7.37
C ALA A 191 -8.91 -18.28 8.51
N LYS A 192 -10.17 -18.50 8.91
CA LYS A 192 -10.54 -19.53 9.90
C LYS A 192 -10.55 -20.93 9.28
N LYS A 193 -11.00 -21.05 8.02
CA LYS A 193 -11.08 -22.34 7.30
C LYS A 193 -9.70 -22.89 6.94
N GLY A 194 -8.72 -22.04 6.64
CA GLY A 194 -7.33 -22.46 6.37
C GLY A 194 -6.51 -22.89 7.60
N ARG A 195 -7.11 -22.89 8.80
CA ARG A 195 -6.49 -23.33 10.07
C ARG A 195 -7.12 -24.60 10.64
N ARG A 196 -8.04 -25.24 9.92
CA ARG A 196 -8.62 -26.56 10.23
C ARG A 196 -8.06 -27.59 9.28
#